data_AF-A0A7X3YA55-F1
#
_entry.id   AF-A0A7X3YA55-F1
#
_cell.length_a   1.000
_cell.length_b   1.000
_cell.length_c   1.000
_cell.angle_alpha   90.00
_cell.angle_beta   90.00
_cell.angle_gamma   90.00
#
_symmetry.space_group_name_H-M   'P 1'
#
loop_
_entity.id
_entity.type
_entity.pdbx_description
1 polymer ?
#
loop_
_entity_poly.entity_id
_entity_poly.type
_entity_poly.pdbx_seq_one_letter_code
_entity_poly.pdbx_strand_id
1 'polypeptide(L)'
;MDRNLALEAVRVTEAAALAASRLMGRGDEKAADQAAVDAMRRALNDLTIDGTVVIGEGERDEAPMLYIGERVGAGGPKIDIALDPLEGTTITAKGGSNALAVIAMAEEGGFLHAPDVYMDKIAVGADLPEGVVDLDRSPADNLAALAGAKGVAVADLVVCILDRPRHEDLIGAVRDAGSRIQLIQDGDVSGVIATSRPDSGIDIYMGSGGAPEGVLAAAALRCIGGQFQGRLLFRNDDERA
;
A
#
# COMPACT_ATOMS: atom_id res chain seq x y z
N MET A 1 -8.59 -18.28 -10.44
CA MET A 1 -8.68 -18.24 -8.97
C MET A 1 -10.07 -18.76 -8.54
N ASP A 2 -10.16 -19.70 -7.61
CA ASP A 2 -11.44 -20.22 -7.10
C ASP A 2 -12.15 -19.12 -6.28
N ARG A 3 -13.47 -18.96 -6.45
CA ARG A 3 -14.28 -17.97 -5.72
C ARG A 3 -14.20 -18.14 -4.21
N ASN A 4 -13.93 -19.36 -3.74
CA ASN A 4 -13.72 -19.64 -2.32
C ASN A 4 -12.43 -18.98 -1.78
N LEU A 5 -11.34 -18.93 -2.56
CA LEU A 5 -10.07 -18.36 -2.09
C LEU A 5 -10.19 -16.88 -1.74
N ALA A 6 -10.98 -16.12 -2.50
CA ALA A 6 -11.21 -14.70 -2.21
C ALA A 6 -11.89 -14.49 -0.84
N LEU A 7 -12.84 -15.35 -0.46
CA LEU A 7 -13.51 -15.29 0.84
C LEU A 7 -12.59 -15.78 1.98
N GLU A 8 -11.73 -16.76 1.70
CA GLU A 8 -10.77 -17.25 2.69
C GLU A 8 -9.63 -16.25 2.95
N ALA A 9 -9.18 -15.50 1.93
CA ALA A 9 -8.19 -14.44 2.08
C ALA A 9 -8.66 -13.32 3.03
N VAL A 10 -9.97 -13.04 3.09
CA VAL A 10 -10.53 -12.10 4.09
C VAL A 10 -10.25 -12.57 5.51
N ARG A 11 -10.36 -13.88 5.77
CA ARG A 11 -10.12 -14.43 7.12
C ARG A 11 -8.67 -14.29 7.56
N VAL A 12 -7.74 -14.25 6.60
CA VAL A 12 -6.31 -14.03 6.87
C VAL A 12 -6.07 -12.62 7.42
N THR A 13 -6.61 -11.60 6.76
CA THR A 13 -6.46 -10.21 7.22
C THR A 13 -7.28 -9.94 8.48
N GLU A 14 -8.46 -10.55 8.63
CA GLU A 14 -9.23 -10.49 9.89
C GLU A 14 -8.43 -11.05 11.06
N ALA A 15 -7.78 -12.21 10.89
CA ALA A 15 -6.97 -12.82 11.95
C ALA A 15 -5.81 -11.91 12.37
N ALA A 16 -5.09 -11.34 11.40
CA ALA A 16 -3.99 -10.42 11.62
C ALA A 16 -4.45 -9.13 12.34
N ALA A 17 -5.50 -8.48 11.82
CA ALA A 17 -6.04 -7.25 12.39
C ALA A 17 -6.60 -7.46 13.81
N LEU A 18 -7.28 -8.59 14.06
CA LEU A 18 -7.78 -8.92 15.40
C LEU A 18 -6.65 -9.20 16.40
N ALA A 19 -5.52 -9.73 15.95
CA ALA A 19 -4.35 -9.95 16.79
C ALA A 19 -3.65 -8.62 17.13
N ALA A 20 -3.35 -7.81 16.11
CA ALA A 20 -2.70 -6.50 16.26
C ALA A 20 -3.53 -5.52 17.09
N SER A 21 -4.85 -5.47 16.89
CA SER A 21 -5.74 -4.51 17.57
C SER A 21 -5.77 -4.66 19.09
N ARG A 22 -5.44 -5.83 19.64
CA ARG A 22 -5.30 -6.04 21.09
C ARG A 22 -4.14 -5.25 21.69
N LEU A 23 -3.18 -4.87 20.87
CA LEU A 23 -1.99 -4.10 21.22
C LEU A 23 -2.08 -2.63 20.80
N MET A 24 -3.24 -2.21 20.25
CA MET A 24 -3.50 -0.82 19.91
C MET A 24 -3.32 0.09 21.14
N GLY A 25 -2.53 1.16 20.99
CA GLY A 25 -2.30 2.16 22.03
C GLY A 25 -1.40 1.69 23.18
N ARG A 26 -0.72 0.54 23.05
CA ARG A 26 0.17 0.01 24.11
C ARG A 26 1.63 0.45 23.99
N GLY A 27 1.99 1.20 22.95
CA GLY A 27 3.34 1.73 22.75
C GLY A 27 4.39 0.69 22.36
N ASP A 28 3.99 -0.52 21.93
CA ASP A 28 4.91 -1.59 21.54
C ASP A 28 4.64 -2.01 20.09
N GLU A 29 5.39 -1.39 19.17
CA GLU A 29 5.31 -1.61 17.73
C GLU A 29 5.67 -3.06 17.37
N LYS A 30 6.76 -3.57 17.94
CA LYS A 30 7.29 -4.92 17.65
C LYS A 30 6.33 -6.00 18.11
N ALA A 31 5.72 -5.83 19.29
CA ALA A 31 4.73 -6.80 19.76
C ALA A 31 3.45 -6.77 18.90
N ALA A 32 2.99 -5.59 18.48
CA ALA A 32 1.82 -5.44 17.62
C ALA A 32 2.03 -6.14 16.27
N ASP A 33 3.20 -5.91 15.68
CA ASP A 33 3.62 -6.48 14.42
C ASP A 33 3.76 -8.01 14.49
N GLN A 34 4.52 -8.50 15.47
CA GLN A 34 4.68 -9.94 15.70
C GLN A 34 3.34 -10.67 15.87
N ALA A 35 2.38 -10.05 16.60
CA ALA A 35 1.06 -10.62 16.77
C ALA A 35 0.30 -10.75 15.44
N ALA A 36 0.45 -9.76 14.55
CA ALA A 36 -0.14 -9.77 13.22
C ALA A 36 0.51 -10.85 12.33
N VAL A 37 1.85 -10.87 12.26
CA VAL A 37 2.65 -11.86 11.52
C VAL A 37 2.25 -13.28 11.91
N ASP A 38 2.23 -13.59 13.22
CA ASP A 38 1.89 -14.92 13.74
C ASP A 38 0.47 -15.35 13.35
N ALA A 39 -0.49 -14.42 13.41
CA ALA A 39 -1.88 -14.70 13.09
C ALA A 39 -2.08 -14.87 11.58
N MET A 40 -1.50 -13.97 10.77
CA MET A 40 -1.55 -14.01 9.32
C MET A 40 -0.95 -15.32 8.78
N ARG A 41 0.27 -15.67 9.22
CA ARG A 41 0.97 -16.88 8.78
C ARG A 41 0.21 -18.17 9.11
N ARG A 42 -0.38 -18.25 10.31
CA ARG A 42 -1.21 -19.40 10.68
C ARG A 42 -2.44 -19.52 9.79
N ALA A 43 -3.16 -18.42 9.58
CA ALA A 43 -4.34 -18.41 8.72
C ALA A 43 -4.01 -18.72 7.25
N LEU A 44 -2.88 -18.24 6.75
CA LEU A 44 -2.38 -18.56 5.41
C LEU A 44 -2.13 -20.06 5.22
N ASN A 45 -1.58 -20.73 6.23
CA ASN A 45 -1.28 -22.17 6.15
C ASN A 45 -2.53 -23.06 6.16
N ASP A 46 -3.70 -22.51 6.47
CA ASP A 46 -4.98 -23.23 6.37
C ASP A 46 -5.60 -23.13 4.96
N LEU A 47 -5.09 -22.23 4.09
CA LEU A 47 -5.61 -22.03 2.74
C LEU A 47 -5.20 -23.16 1.79
N THR A 48 -6.08 -23.57 0.89
CA THR A 48 -5.77 -24.56 -0.16
C THR A 48 -5.04 -23.90 -1.33
N ILE A 49 -3.81 -23.45 -1.08
CA ILE A 49 -2.91 -22.84 -2.06
C ILE A 49 -1.50 -23.39 -1.91
N ASP A 50 -0.73 -23.34 -2.99
CA ASP A 50 0.71 -23.51 -2.99
C ASP A 50 1.37 -22.13 -3.11
N GLY A 51 1.33 -21.38 -2.01
CA GLY A 51 1.65 -19.96 -1.96
C GLY A 51 3.14 -19.68 -1.82
N THR A 52 3.63 -18.64 -2.50
CA THR A 52 4.97 -18.07 -2.30
C THR A 52 4.83 -16.63 -1.83
N VAL A 53 5.45 -16.29 -0.71
CA VAL A 53 5.59 -14.88 -0.31
C VAL A 53 6.60 -14.23 -1.25
N VAL A 54 6.18 -13.25 -2.05
CA VAL A 54 7.07 -12.49 -2.95
C VAL A 54 7.32 -11.07 -2.46
N ILE A 55 6.46 -10.58 -1.56
CA ILE A 55 6.63 -9.36 -0.77
C ILE A 55 6.13 -9.70 0.64
N GLY A 56 6.97 -9.46 1.65
CA GLY A 56 6.64 -9.76 3.05
C GLY A 56 7.55 -9.00 4.02
N GLU A 57 7.80 -9.57 5.19
CA GLU A 57 8.48 -8.92 6.33
C GLU A 57 9.96 -8.59 6.09
N GLY A 58 10.55 -9.12 5.03
CA GLY A 58 11.95 -8.91 4.67
C GLY A 58 12.60 -10.16 4.08
N GLU A 59 13.92 -10.11 3.96
CA GLU A 59 14.73 -11.26 3.53
C GLU A 59 14.76 -12.35 4.61
N ARG A 60 15.06 -13.59 4.21
CA ARG A 60 14.99 -14.76 5.11
C ARG A 60 15.90 -14.66 6.35
N ASP A 61 17.02 -13.98 6.22
CA ASP A 61 17.97 -13.74 7.31
C ASP A 61 17.52 -12.61 8.25
N GLU A 62 16.64 -11.74 7.79
CA GLU A 62 16.13 -10.58 8.54
C GLU A 62 14.76 -10.87 9.19
N ALA A 63 13.94 -11.71 8.56
CA ALA A 63 12.59 -12.05 9.01
C ALA A 63 12.42 -13.57 9.27
N PRO A 64 12.07 -14.00 10.50
CA PRO A 64 11.89 -15.43 10.81
C PRO A 64 10.61 -16.03 10.22
N MET A 65 9.64 -15.20 9.81
CA MET A 65 8.33 -15.57 9.31
C MET A 65 7.89 -14.56 8.26
N LEU A 66 7.13 -15.05 7.28
CA LEU A 66 6.64 -14.30 6.12
C LEU A 66 7.75 -13.59 5.36
N TYR A 67 8.92 -14.21 5.30
CA TYR A 67 10.07 -13.73 4.53
C TYR A 67 9.87 -13.97 3.02
N ILE A 68 10.60 -13.20 2.20
CA ILE A 68 10.59 -13.36 0.75
C ILE A 68 11.06 -14.76 0.34
N GLY A 69 10.21 -15.47 -0.39
CA GLY A 69 10.40 -16.86 -0.80
C GLY A 69 9.80 -17.91 0.16
N GLU A 70 9.18 -17.50 1.28
CA GLU A 70 8.52 -18.46 2.17
C GLU A 70 7.36 -19.16 1.44
N ARG A 71 7.26 -20.48 1.65
CA ARG A 71 6.14 -21.31 1.16
C ARG A 71 5.06 -21.39 2.23
N VAL A 72 3.82 -21.07 1.85
CA VAL A 72 2.65 -21.07 2.73
C VAL A 72 1.45 -21.76 2.08
N GLY A 73 0.52 -22.23 2.90
CA GLY A 73 -0.70 -22.93 2.47
C GLY A 73 -0.62 -24.45 2.59
N ALA A 74 -1.77 -25.10 2.41
CA ALA A 74 -1.97 -26.54 2.54
C ALA A 74 -1.76 -27.31 1.22
N GLY A 75 -1.25 -26.64 0.19
CA GLY A 75 -1.15 -27.16 -1.18
C GLY A 75 -2.37 -26.80 -2.03
N GLY A 76 -2.16 -26.63 -3.33
CA GLY A 76 -3.20 -26.14 -4.24
C GLY A 76 -2.62 -25.47 -5.47
N PRO A 77 -3.34 -24.52 -6.10
CA PRO A 77 -2.78 -23.73 -7.20
C PRO A 77 -1.60 -22.90 -6.70
N LYS A 78 -0.60 -22.72 -7.58
CA LYS A 78 0.51 -21.81 -7.33
C LYS A 78 0.03 -20.36 -7.33
N ILE A 79 0.36 -19.63 -6.28
CA ILE A 79 -0.05 -18.25 -6.07
C ILE A 79 1.14 -17.48 -5.50
N ASP A 80 1.41 -16.30 -6.07
CA ASP A 80 2.30 -15.34 -5.44
C ASP A 80 1.50 -14.48 -4.47
N ILE A 81 2.11 -14.17 -3.33
CA ILE A 81 1.49 -13.45 -2.22
C ILE A 81 2.36 -12.24 -1.90
N ALA A 82 1.75 -11.06 -1.98
CA ALA A 82 2.28 -9.86 -1.36
C ALA A 82 1.48 -9.58 -0.10
N LEU A 83 2.16 -9.32 1.01
CA LEU A 83 1.50 -9.07 2.29
C LEU A 83 2.20 -7.98 3.08
N ASP A 84 1.41 -7.35 3.95
CA ASP A 84 1.87 -6.51 5.04
C ASP A 84 0.95 -6.84 6.23
N PRO A 85 1.40 -7.70 7.16
CA PRO A 85 0.60 -8.15 8.30
C PRO A 85 0.11 -6.99 9.15
N LEU A 86 0.93 -5.95 9.31
CA LEU A 86 0.58 -4.74 10.02
C LEU A 86 1.20 -3.49 9.38
N GLU A 87 0.49 -2.95 8.40
CA GLU A 87 0.78 -1.63 7.89
C GLU A 87 0.51 -0.62 9.02
N GLY A 88 1.52 0.19 9.32
CA GLY A 88 1.44 1.18 10.39
C GLY A 88 1.59 0.56 11.79
N THR A 89 2.70 -0.14 12.04
CA THR A 89 3.07 -0.62 13.38
C THR A 89 3.11 0.54 14.41
N THR A 90 3.71 1.67 14.04
CA THR A 90 3.69 2.92 14.81
C THR A 90 2.28 3.48 15.02
N ILE A 91 1.43 3.43 13.99
CA ILE A 91 0.02 3.84 14.09
C ILE A 91 -0.67 2.99 15.15
N THR A 92 -0.54 1.67 15.06
CA THR A 92 -1.16 0.73 16.00
C THR A 92 -0.66 0.97 17.42
N ALA A 93 0.65 1.03 17.63
CA ALA A 93 1.25 1.25 18.95
C ALA A 93 0.76 2.55 19.61
N LYS A 94 0.50 3.59 18.82
CA LYS A 94 0.01 4.90 19.30
C LYS A 94 -1.51 5.02 19.32
N GLY A 95 -2.25 4.05 18.79
CA GLY A 95 -3.71 4.12 18.65
C GLY A 95 -4.17 5.15 17.61
N GLY A 96 -3.36 5.39 16.58
CA GLY A 96 -3.69 6.26 15.47
C GLY A 96 -4.70 5.64 14.50
N SER A 97 -5.10 6.44 13.49
CA SER A 97 -5.93 5.98 12.39
C SER A 97 -5.08 5.43 11.24
N ASN A 98 -5.69 4.60 10.41
CA ASN A 98 -5.16 4.06 9.14
C ASN A 98 -4.23 2.84 9.21
N ALA A 99 -4.01 2.22 10.38
CA ALA A 99 -3.35 0.92 10.42
C ALA A 99 -4.23 -0.16 9.77
N LEU A 100 -3.63 -1.07 9.02
CA LEU A 100 -4.34 -2.15 8.32
C LEU A 100 -3.51 -3.42 8.20
N ALA A 101 -4.18 -4.56 8.10
CA ALA A 101 -3.58 -5.81 7.65
C ALA A 101 -3.90 -6.01 6.17
N VAL A 102 -2.89 -6.29 5.35
CA VAL A 102 -2.99 -6.27 3.88
C VAL A 102 -2.50 -7.58 3.29
N ILE A 103 -3.25 -8.06 2.31
CA ILE A 103 -2.80 -9.15 1.44
C ILE A 103 -3.26 -8.90 0.01
N ALA A 104 -2.38 -9.23 -0.93
CA ALA A 104 -2.69 -9.33 -2.35
C ALA A 104 -2.20 -10.70 -2.86
N MET A 105 -3.02 -11.33 -3.71
CA MET A 105 -2.71 -12.62 -4.32
C MET A 105 -2.79 -12.52 -5.83
N ALA A 106 -1.83 -13.10 -6.52
CA ALA A 106 -1.79 -13.17 -7.97
C ALA A 106 -1.30 -14.54 -8.44
N GLU A 107 -1.48 -14.84 -9.73
CA GLU A 107 -0.79 -15.97 -10.36
C GLU A 107 0.73 -15.76 -10.28
N GLU A 108 1.51 -16.85 -10.35
CA GLU A 108 2.99 -16.83 -10.31
C GLU A 108 3.55 -15.82 -11.33
N GLY A 109 4.38 -14.88 -10.87
CA GLY A 109 4.94 -13.77 -11.66
C GLY A 109 4.01 -12.55 -11.80
N GLY A 110 2.88 -12.51 -11.10
CA GLY A 110 1.88 -11.46 -11.21
C GLY A 110 2.19 -10.15 -10.49
N PHE A 111 3.22 -10.14 -9.63
CA PHE A 111 3.68 -8.96 -8.91
C PHE A 111 5.05 -8.49 -9.41
N LEU A 112 5.27 -7.18 -9.30
CA LEU A 112 6.62 -6.63 -9.36
C LEU A 112 7.39 -7.13 -8.15
N HIS A 113 8.53 -7.79 -8.36
CA HIS A 113 9.50 -8.05 -7.30
C HIS A 113 10.16 -6.74 -6.90
N ALA A 114 9.56 -6.04 -5.95
CA ALA A 114 10.05 -4.77 -5.46
C ALA A 114 11.14 -4.99 -4.39
N PRO A 115 12.35 -4.41 -4.55
CA PRO A 115 13.32 -4.38 -3.47
C PRO A 115 12.86 -3.46 -2.33
N ASP A 116 13.45 -3.61 -1.15
CA ASP A 116 13.17 -2.74 0.00
C ASP A 116 13.82 -1.35 -0.16
N VAL A 117 13.27 -0.56 -1.08
CA VAL A 117 13.68 0.80 -1.42
C VAL A 117 12.49 1.74 -1.42
N TYR A 118 12.74 3.04 -1.53
CA TYR A 118 11.66 4.00 -1.71
C TYR A 118 11.10 3.93 -3.14
N MET A 119 9.83 4.32 -3.30
CA MET A 119 9.15 4.46 -4.58
C MET A 119 8.38 5.79 -4.58
N ASP A 120 8.56 6.60 -5.61
CA ASP A 120 7.64 7.69 -5.95
C ASP A 120 6.33 7.10 -6.44
N LYS A 121 5.21 7.61 -5.94
CA LYS A 121 3.87 7.10 -6.17
C LYS A 121 2.94 8.25 -6.56
N ILE A 122 2.15 8.06 -7.60
CA ILE A 122 0.99 8.89 -7.93
C ILE A 122 -0.20 7.97 -8.20
N ALA A 123 -1.34 8.30 -7.62
CA ALA A 123 -2.49 7.42 -7.68
C ALA A 123 -3.82 8.17 -7.69
N VAL A 124 -4.77 7.69 -8.49
CA VAL A 124 -6.14 8.20 -8.56
C VAL A 124 -7.14 7.05 -8.68
N GLY A 125 -8.39 7.31 -8.28
CA GLY A 125 -9.46 6.33 -8.34
C GLY A 125 -9.96 6.00 -9.75
N ALA A 126 -11.01 5.18 -9.79
CA ALA A 126 -11.67 4.76 -11.02
C ALA A 126 -12.47 5.88 -11.70
N ASP A 127 -13.08 5.57 -12.84
CA ASP A 127 -13.97 6.46 -13.63
C ASP A 127 -13.28 7.74 -14.16
N LEU A 128 -11.96 7.68 -14.35
CA LEU A 128 -11.14 8.75 -14.92
C LEU A 128 -10.52 8.32 -16.26
N PRO A 129 -10.29 9.24 -17.22
CA PRO A 129 -9.58 8.94 -18.46
C PRO A 129 -8.20 8.33 -18.18
N GLU A 130 -7.82 7.30 -18.92
CA GLU A 130 -6.49 6.69 -18.82
C GLU A 130 -5.38 7.72 -19.07
N GLY A 131 -4.34 7.72 -18.23
CA GLY A 131 -3.22 8.65 -18.34
C GLY A 131 -3.54 10.08 -17.87
N VAL A 132 -4.61 10.27 -17.09
CA VAL A 132 -4.96 11.58 -16.50
C VAL A 132 -3.86 12.10 -15.60
N VAL A 133 -3.13 11.21 -14.92
CA VAL A 133 -1.96 11.52 -14.09
C VAL A 133 -0.69 10.87 -14.61
N ASP A 134 0.44 11.50 -14.34
CA ASP A 134 1.77 11.08 -14.80
C ASP A 134 2.86 11.56 -13.82
N LEU A 135 3.77 10.67 -13.40
CA LEU A 135 4.89 10.99 -12.52
C LEU A 135 5.87 12.00 -13.13
N ASP A 136 5.96 12.11 -14.45
CA ASP A 136 6.85 13.05 -15.13
C ASP A 136 6.25 14.46 -15.27
N ARG A 137 4.99 14.64 -14.91
CA ARG A 137 4.33 15.96 -14.88
C ARG A 137 4.57 16.66 -13.55
N SER A 138 4.55 17.99 -13.59
CA SER A 138 4.54 18.78 -12.36
C SER A 138 3.28 18.50 -11.53
N PRO A 139 3.30 18.73 -10.19
CA PRO A 139 2.09 18.63 -9.39
C PRO A 139 0.95 19.51 -9.90
N ALA A 140 1.25 20.72 -10.36
CA ALA A 140 0.26 21.63 -10.92
C ALA A 140 -0.42 21.07 -12.18
N ASP A 141 0.36 20.46 -13.09
CA ASP A 141 -0.19 19.88 -14.32
C ASP A 141 -1.06 18.65 -14.04
N ASN A 142 -0.63 17.79 -13.11
CA ASN A 142 -1.43 16.64 -12.67
C ASN A 142 -2.75 17.08 -12.04
N LEU A 143 -2.72 18.08 -11.16
CA LEU A 143 -3.92 18.62 -10.52
C LEU A 143 -4.86 19.29 -11.52
N ALA A 144 -4.33 20.05 -12.48
CA ALA A 144 -5.14 20.66 -13.53
C ALA A 144 -5.81 19.61 -14.42
N ALA A 145 -5.08 18.56 -14.81
CA ALA A 145 -5.62 17.45 -15.60
C ALA A 145 -6.71 16.69 -14.84
N LEU A 146 -6.46 16.37 -13.57
CA LEU A 146 -7.43 15.69 -12.72
C LEU A 146 -8.69 16.53 -12.48
N ALA A 147 -8.53 17.82 -12.17
CA ALA A 147 -9.64 18.76 -11.99
C ALA A 147 -10.50 18.85 -13.27
N GLY A 148 -9.85 18.94 -14.43
CA GLY A 148 -10.52 18.94 -15.73
C GLY A 148 -11.30 17.65 -15.99
N ALA A 149 -10.72 16.49 -15.67
CA ALA A 149 -11.40 15.19 -15.81
C ALA A 149 -12.60 15.04 -14.85
N LYS A 150 -12.50 15.58 -13.63
CA LYS A 150 -13.59 15.57 -12.63
C LYS A 150 -14.62 16.67 -12.81
N GLY A 151 -14.33 17.70 -13.62
CA GLY A 151 -15.21 18.86 -13.80
C GLY A 151 -15.30 19.78 -12.56
N VAL A 152 -14.23 19.86 -11.77
CA VAL A 152 -14.15 20.67 -10.53
C VAL A 152 -13.00 21.67 -10.61
N ALA A 153 -12.89 22.59 -9.64
CA ALA A 153 -11.72 23.47 -9.56
C ALA A 153 -10.54 22.72 -8.89
N VAL A 154 -9.31 23.14 -9.20
CA VAL A 154 -8.11 22.60 -8.50
C VAL A 154 -8.21 22.79 -6.98
N ALA A 155 -8.81 23.90 -6.53
CA ALA A 155 -9.03 24.17 -5.11
C ALA A 155 -10.02 23.22 -4.42
N ASP A 156 -10.84 22.50 -5.18
CA ASP A 156 -11.76 21.49 -4.66
C ASP A 156 -11.06 20.14 -4.46
N LEU A 157 -9.89 19.92 -5.08
CA LEU A 157 -9.14 18.68 -4.92
C LEU A 157 -8.46 18.58 -3.56
N VAL A 158 -8.30 17.36 -3.08
CA VAL A 158 -7.51 17.01 -1.88
C VAL A 158 -6.42 16.01 -2.27
N VAL A 159 -5.16 16.41 -2.05
CA VAL A 159 -3.98 15.56 -2.23
C VAL A 159 -3.62 14.91 -0.90
N CYS A 160 -3.55 13.58 -0.86
CA CYS A 160 -3.00 12.85 0.28
C CYS A 160 -1.48 12.69 0.13
N ILE A 161 -0.72 13.07 1.17
CA ILE A 161 0.75 13.07 1.17
C ILE A 161 1.24 12.64 2.55
N LEU A 162 2.29 11.80 2.61
CA LEU A 162 2.99 11.52 3.87
C LEU A 162 3.68 12.78 4.40
N ASP A 163 3.48 13.09 5.68
CA ASP A 163 4.13 14.20 6.38
C ASP A 163 5.59 13.87 6.70
N ARG A 164 6.47 14.23 5.77
CA ARG A 164 7.90 13.93 5.84
C ARG A 164 8.71 15.11 5.29
N PRO A 165 9.92 15.38 5.83
CA PRO A 165 10.79 16.43 5.30
C PRO A 165 11.08 16.29 3.79
N ARG A 166 11.19 15.05 3.29
CA ARG A 166 11.39 14.77 1.86
C ARG A 166 10.23 15.22 0.95
N HIS A 167 9.07 15.59 1.51
CA HIS A 167 7.91 16.05 0.75
C HIS A 167 7.67 17.55 0.87
N GLU A 168 8.55 18.33 1.51
CA GLU A 168 8.37 19.78 1.67
C GLU A 168 8.18 20.50 0.32
N ASP A 169 9.00 20.17 -0.68
CA ASP A 169 8.90 20.75 -2.03
C ASP A 169 7.59 20.36 -2.72
N LEU A 170 7.17 19.09 -2.62
CA LEU A 170 5.90 18.61 -3.16
C LEU A 170 4.71 19.32 -2.49
N ILE A 171 4.73 19.44 -1.16
CA ILE A 171 3.71 20.12 -0.38
C ILE A 171 3.63 21.60 -0.78
N GLY A 172 4.77 22.26 -0.97
CA GLY A 172 4.84 23.63 -1.49
C GLY A 172 4.19 23.74 -2.86
N ALA A 173 4.60 22.90 -3.81
CA ALA A 173 4.08 22.90 -5.17
C ALA A 173 2.56 22.64 -5.25
N VAL A 174 2.03 21.75 -4.41
CA VAL A 174 0.58 21.48 -4.34
C VAL A 174 -0.19 22.67 -3.75
N ARG A 175 0.36 23.34 -2.72
CA ARG A 175 -0.22 24.57 -2.15
C ARG A 175 -0.20 25.72 -3.16
N ASP A 176 0.89 25.89 -3.89
CA ASP A 176 1.03 26.91 -4.93
C ASP A 176 0.06 26.68 -6.09
N ALA A 177 -0.21 25.42 -6.44
CA ALA A 177 -1.25 25.05 -7.41
C ALA A 177 -2.68 25.33 -6.91
N GLY A 178 -2.86 25.53 -5.60
CA GLY A 178 -4.13 25.92 -4.98
C GLY A 178 -4.99 24.76 -4.48
N SER A 179 -4.51 23.52 -4.54
CA SER A 179 -5.23 22.34 -4.03
C SER A 179 -5.11 22.21 -2.52
N ARG A 180 -6.07 21.51 -1.89
CA ARG A 180 -5.99 21.16 -0.47
C ARG A 180 -5.08 19.94 -0.27
N ILE A 181 -4.54 19.79 0.94
CA ILE A 181 -3.66 18.68 1.32
C ILE A 181 -4.18 18.01 2.59
N GLN A 182 -4.25 16.68 2.56
CA GLN A 182 -4.38 15.85 3.75
C GLN A 182 -3.04 15.17 4.04
N LEU A 183 -2.37 15.65 5.09
CA LEU A 183 -1.13 15.08 5.58
C LEU A 183 -1.42 13.85 6.45
N ILE A 184 -0.76 12.72 6.14
CA ILE A 184 -0.81 11.50 6.94
C ILE A 184 0.57 11.19 7.54
N GLN A 185 0.61 10.72 8.78
CA GLN A 185 1.89 10.44 9.45
C GLN A 185 2.51 9.14 8.94
N ASP A 186 1.72 8.12 8.70
CA ASP A 186 2.08 6.81 8.14
C ASP A 186 0.84 6.32 7.38
N GLY A 187 0.84 5.13 6.76
CA GLY A 187 -0.40 4.63 6.17
C GLY A 187 -0.54 4.79 4.66
N ASP A 188 0.52 4.75 3.84
CA ASP A 188 0.38 5.16 2.43
C ASP A 188 -0.39 4.18 1.55
N VAL A 189 -0.45 2.89 1.89
CA VAL A 189 -1.37 1.93 1.27
C VAL A 189 -2.81 2.40 1.44
N SER A 190 -3.17 2.80 2.67
CA SER A 190 -4.52 3.33 2.96
C SER A 190 -4.79 4.65 2.22
N GLY A 191 -3.78 5.53 2.13
CA GLY A 191 -3.87 6.82 1.45
C GLY A 191 -4.10 6.66 -0.05
N VAL A 192 -3.44 5.69 -0.68
CA VAL A 192 -3.66 5.35 -2.09
C VAL A 192 -5.05 4.74 -2.30
N ILE A 193 -5.46 3.76 -1.49
CA ILE A 193 -6.79 3.14 -1.61
C ILE A 193 -7.91 4.17 -1.42
N ALA A 194 -7.70 5.15 -0.53
CA ALA A 194 -8.66 6.22 -0.27
C ALA A 194 -9.00 7.05 -1.52
N THR A 195 -8.10 7.15 -2.50
CA THR A 195 -8.38 7.85 -3.78
C THR A 195 -9.55 7.23 -4.56
N SER A 196 -9.87 5.96 -4.29
CA SER A 196 -10.96 5.21 -4.92
C SER A 196 -12.22 5.12 -4.06
N ARG A 197 -12.26 5.82 -2.93
CA ARG A 197 -13.38 5.79 -1.99
C ARG A 197 -14.13 7.12 -2.06
N PRO A 198 -15.38 7.16 -2.58
CA PRO A 198 -16.13 8.41 -2.70
C PRO A 198 -16.33 9.17 -1.38
N ASP A 199 -16.31 8.45 -0.26
CA ASP A 199 -16.51 8.97 1.09
C ASP A 199 -15.20 9.41 1.80
N SER A 200 -14.03 9.16 1.21
CA SER A 200 -12.73 9.48 1.86
C SER A 200 -12.41 10.97 1.84
N GLY A 201 -12.91 11.70 0.85
CA GLY A 201 -12.50 13.07 0.57
C GLY A 201 -11.08 13.22 0.03
N ILE A 202 -10.43 12.14 -0.42
CA ILE A 202 -9.10 12.15 -1.04
C ILE A 202 -9.26 11.92 -2.54
N ASP A 203 -8.70 12.83 -3.36
CA ASP A 203 -8.83 12.77 -4.82
C ASP A 203 -7.63 12.11 -5.50
N ILE A 204 -6.44 12.30 -4.93
CA ILE A 204 -5.17 11.87 -5.47
C ILE A 204 -4.17 11.64 -4.34
N TYR A 205 -3.34 10.61 -4.48
CA TYR A 205 -2.15 10.42 -3.65
C TYR A 205 -0.91 10.85 -4.43
N MET A 206 0.01 11.58 -3.78
CA MET A 206 1.30 11.95 -4.36
C MET A 206 2.41 11.87 -3.30
N GLY A 207 3.56 11.32 -3.67
CA GLY A 207 4.78 11.34 -2.85
C GLY A 207 5.51 10.01 -2.86
N SER A 208 6.49 9.89 -1.97
CA SER A 208 7.36 8.71 -1.85
C SER A 208 7.17 7.94 -0.53
N GLY A 209 7.16 6.62 -0.64
CA GLY A 209 7.08 5.66 0.47
C GLY A 209 7.71 4.33 0.08
N GLY A 210 7.54 3.27 0.87
CA GLY A 210 8.17 1.98 0.56
C GLY A 210 7.65 1.36 -0.74
N ALA A 211 8.54 0.74 -1.51
CA ALA A 211 8.22 0.09 -2.77
C ALA A 211 7.30 -1.14 -2.60
N PRO A 212 7.51 -2.03 -1.60
CA PRO A 212 6.58 -3.12 -1.26
C PRO A 212 5.12 -2.67 -1.12
N GLU A 213 4.89 -1.62 -0.34
CA GLU A 213 3.58 -1.01 -0.08
C GLU A 213 3.00 -0.40 -1.35
N GLY A 214 3.86 0.14 -2.23
CA GLY A 214 3.47 0.59 -3.56
C GLY A 214 2.88 -0.53 -4.41
N VAL A 215 3.45 -1.73 -4.37
CA VAL A 215 2.92 -2.90 -5.11
C VAL A 215 1.58 -3.36 -4.53
N LEU A 216 1.44 -3.40 -3.21
CA LEU A 216 0.17 -3.71 -2.53
C LEU A 216 -0.94 -2.71 -2.91
N ALA A 217 -0.62 -1.42 -2.87
CA ALA A 217 -1.53 -0.35 -3.24
C ALA A 217 -1.92 -0.39 -4.73
N ALA A 218 -0.95 -0.67 -5.61
CA ALA A 218 -1.19 -0.84 -7.05
C ALA A 218 -2.08 -2.06 -7.34
N ALA A 219 -1.91 -3.16 -6.60
CA ALA A 219 -2.76 -4.33 -6.72
C ALA A 219 -4.22 -4.00 -6.36
N ALA A 220 -4.44 -3.24 -5.28
CA ALA A 220 -5.76 -2.76 -4.90
C ALA A 220 -6.39 -1.86 -5.98
N LEU A 221 -5.66 -0.86 -6.47
CA LEU A 221 -6.18 0.04 -7.50
C LEU A 221 -6.45 -0.65 -8.84
N ARG A 222 -5.61 -1.61 -9.23
CA ARG A 222 -5.86 -2.43 -10.44
C ARG A 222 -7.18 -3.18 -10.34
N CYS A 223 -7.51 -3.73 -9.17
CA CYS A 223 -8.79 -4.41 -8.94
C CYS A 223 -9.99 -3.44 -8.96
N ILE A 224 -9.81 -2.21 -8.50
CA ILE A 224 -10.87 -1.19 -8.47
C ILE A 224 -11.07 -0.52 -9.84
N GLY A 225 -10.04 -0.51 -10.69
CA GLY A 225 -10.02 0.22 -11.95
C GLY A 225 -9.47 1.64 -11.83
N GLY A 226 -8.69 1.92 -10.78
CA GLY A 226 -7.94 3.16 -10.62
C GLY A 226 -6.63 3.17 -11.41
N GLN A 227 -5.89 4.27 -11.31
CA GLN A 227 -4.59 4.44 -11.96
C GLN A 227 -3.50 4.62 -10.92
N PHE A 228 -2.37 3.95 -11.11
CA PHE A 228 -1.20 4.04 -10.25
C PHE A 228 0.06 4.06 -11.12
N GLN A 229 0.98 4.96 -10.82
CA GLN A 229 2.35 4.89 -11.34
C GLN A 229 3.33 4.90 -10.18
N GLY A 230 4.36 4.06 -10.30
CA GLY A 230 5.44 3.91 -9.34
C GLY A 230 6.81 4.08 -10.02
N ARG A 231 7.76 4.74 -9.34
CA ARG A 231 9.16 4.82 -9.76
C ARG A 231 10.09 4.52 -8.58
N LEU A 232 10.91 3.48 -8.69
CA LEU A 232 11.88 3.12 -7.66
C LEU A 232 12.93 4.21 -7.48
N LEU A 233 13.26 4.51 -6.23
CA LEU A 233 14.22 5.50 -5.80
C LEU A 233 15.39 4.81 -5.11
N PHE A 234 16.45 4.61 -5.89
CA PHE A 234 17.69 3.99 -5.41
C PHE A 234 18.65 5.04 -4.86
N ARG A 235 19.09 4.85 -3.62
CA ARG A 235 19.97 5.77 -2.87
C ARG A 235 21.45 5.58 -3.24
N ASN A 236 21.82 4.39 -3.68
CA ASN A 236 23.19 4.01 -4.01
C ASN A 236 23.19 2.97 -5.14
N ASP A 237 24.38 2.62 -5.62
CA ASP A 237 24.53 1.67 -6.74
C ASP A 237 24.30 0.22 -6.33
N ASP A 238 24.43 -0.12 -5.04
CA ASP A 238 24.10 -1.44 -4.51
C ASP A 238 22.60 -1.70 -4.60
N GLU A 239 21.77 -0.70 -4.31
CA GLU A 239 20.31 -0.76 -4.49
C GLU A 239 19.90 -0.80 -5.99
N ARG A 240 20.77 -0.38 -6.93
CA ARG A 240 20.49 -0.43 -8.39
C ARG A 240 20.86 -1.75 -9.06
N ALA A 241 21.77 -2.52 -8.46
CA ALA A 241 22.40 -3.70 -9.07
C ALA A 241 21.48 -4.93 -9.00
#